data_AF-G0NF12-F1
#
_entry.id   AF-G0NF12-F1
#
_cell.length_a   1.000
_cell.length_b   1.000
_cell.length_c   1.000
_cell.angle_alpha   90.00
_cell.angle_beta   90.00
_cell.angle_gamma   90.00
#
_symmetry.space_group_name_H-M   'P 1'
#
loop_
_entity.id
_entity.type
_entity.pdbx_description
1 polymer ?
#
loop_
_entity_poly.entity_id
_entity_poly.type
_entity_poly.pdbx_seq_one_letter_code
_entity_poly.pdbx_strand_id
1 'polypeptide(L)'
;MLNIQSLLKLFLLVQLATLVQSEKCGFWINLKSSYECKEYMYEESRYKLPENATEKDFNHLDGLCQDAITCFSQYDCDEVQREKNRINAACDLVYYQQSPQRECLIDFFKEAYIAELDSMDTSCFWRYSVLDNRPARSSKEFKSRKYCFMKHVETCHLEAQDYFNTYPESYKRFSRYMANRVAKKNCTDPQSLLNSFHCSALVELFQSWSPEVDSFPEPDRNNVLSRKICRDIEKCVATSCVENENEKKAAMVCKEIWKPKQKKTQPKRK
;
A
#
# COMPACT_ATOMS: atom_id res chain seq x y z
N MET A 1 8.08 -14.50 -66.20
CA MET A 1 7.86 -15.56 -65.19
C MET A 1 8.33 -15.03 -63.84
N LEU A 2 7.43 -14.87 -62.87
CA LEU A 2 7.80 -14.43 -61.52
C LEU A 2 8.49 -15.59 -60.79
N ASN A 3 9.69 -15.34 -60.26
CA ASN A 3 10.47 -16.33 -59.53
C ASN A 3 9.75 -16.73 -58.24
N ILE A 4 9.51 -18.02 -58.04
CA ILE A 4 8.83 -18.62 -56.88
C ILE A 4 9.49 -18.19 -55.56
N GLN A 5 10.81 -17.98 -55.55
CA GLN A 5 11.52 -17.46 -54.36
C GLN A 5 11.11 -16.03 -53.98
N SER A 6 10.80 -15.17 -54.95
CA SER A 6 10.35 -13.81 -54.67
C SER A 6 8.94 -13.78 -54.10
N LEU A 7 8.07 -14.70 -54.53
CA LEU A 7 6.71 -14.85 -53.99
C LEU A 7 6.72 -15.38 -52.55
N LEU A 8 7.62 -16.32 -52.23
CA LEU A 8 7.80 -16.85 -50.87
C LEU A 8 8.32 -15.78 -49.89
N LYS A 9 9.26 -14.94 -50.32
CA LYS A 9 9.74 -13.81 -49.49
C LYS A 9 8.65 -12.77 -49.25
N LEU A 10 7.83 -12.47 -50.26
CA LEU A 10 6.68 -11.57 -50.11
C LEU A 10 5.62 -12.16 -49.19
N PHE A 11 5.34 -13.46 -49.29
CA PHE A 11 4.36 -14.12 -48.43
C PHE A 11 4.81 -14.16 -46.97
N LEU A 12 6.10 -14.40 -46.70
CA LEU A 12 6.69 -14.29 -45.36
C LEU A 12 6.63 -12.86 -44.81
N LEU A 13 6.91 -11.84 -45.64
CA LEU A 13 6.78 -10.44 -45.24
C LEU A 13 5.33 -10.04 -44.95
N VAL A 14 4.37 -10.54 -45.74
CA VAL A 14 2.93 -10.31 -45.51
C VAL A 14 2.47 -11.04 -44.25
N GLN A 15 2.91 -12.27 -44.00
CA GLN A 15 2.57 -12.98 -42.76
C GLN A 15 3.16 -12.32 -41.53
N LEU A 16 4.41 -11.85 -41.59
CA LEU A 16 5.02 -11.02 -40.55
C LEU A 16 4.24 -9.71 -40.34
N ALA A 17 3.79 -9.05 -41.41
CA ALA A 17 2.98 -7.83 -41.32
C ALA A 17 1.58 -8.08 -40.75
N THR A 18 0.97 -9.25 -41.01
CA THR A 18 -0.35 -9.61 -40.45
C THR A 18 -0.29 -10.12 -39.02
N LEU A 19 0.82 -10.75 -38.59
CA LEU A 19 1.05 -11.07 -37.18
C LEU A 19 1.26 -9.79 -36.32
N VAL A 20 1.79 -8.73 -36.94
CA VAL A 20 1.96 -7.40 -36.31
C VAL A 20 0.63 -6.69 -36.06
N GLN A 21 -0.48 -7.12 -36.65
CA GLN A 21 -1.78 -6.44 -36.53
C GLN A 21 -2.62 -6.85 -35.31
N SER A 22 -2.18 -7.79 -34.47
CA SER A 22 -2.98 -8.23 -33.30
C SER A 22 -2.50 -7.72 -31.93
N GLU A 23 -1.41 -6.97 -31.86
CA GLU A 23 -0.95 -6.35 -30.60
C GLU A 23 -1.10 -4.83 -30.66
N LYS A 24 -1.79 -4.26 -29.67
CA LYS A 24 -2.02 -2.81 -29.54
C LYS A 24 -0.73 -2.01 -29.41
N CYS A 25 0.36 -2.65 -29.03
CA CYS A 25 1.71 -2.15 -29.13
C CYS A 25 2.42 -2.85 -30.28
N GLY A 26 2.96 -2.10 -31.25
CA GLY A 26 3.69 -2.71 -32.36
C GLY A 26 4.82 -3.62 -31.84
N PHE A 27 4.99 -4.81 -32.44
CA PHE A 27 5.99 -5.81 -32.05
C PHE A 27 7.36 -5.20 -31.70
N TRP A 28 7.83 -4.26 -32.51
CA TRP A 28 9.12 -3.59 -32.31
C TRP A 28 9.18 -2.74 -31.05
N ILE A 29 8.09 -2.07 -30.67
CA ILE A 29 8.04 -1.28 -29.43
C ILE A 29 8.14 -2.22 -28.24
N ASN A 30 7.34 -3.29 -28.23
CA ASN A 30 7.35 -4.28 -27.17
C ASN A 30 8.71 -5.00 -27.04
N LEU A 31 9.29 -5.40 -28.17
CA LEU A 31 10.62 -6.01 -28.21
C LEU A 31 11.71 -5.05 -27.72
N LYS A 32 11.66 -3.80 -28.18
CA LYS A 32 12.64 -2.77 -27.81
C LYS A 32 12.55 -2.43 -26.32
N SER A 33 11.36 -2.19 -25.79
CA SER A 33 11.17 -1.94 -24.35
C SER A 33 11.60 -3.15 -23.50
N SER A 34 11.26 -4.36 -23.94
CA SER A 34 11.62 -5.60 -23.22
C SER A 34 13.11 -5.94 -23.30
N TYR A 35 13.86 -5.35 -24.22
CA TYR A 35 15.30 -5.53 -24.34
C TYR A 35 16.06 -4.40 -23.63
N GLU A 36 15.70 -3.15 -23.89
CA GLU A 36 16.35 -1.96 -23.34
C GLU A 36 16.05 -1.77 -21.85
N CYS A 37 14.83 -2.06 -21.40
CA CYS A 37 14.46 -1.93 -19.97
C CYS A 37 14.61 -3.24 -19.19
N LYS A 38 15.11 -4.31 -19.84
CA LYS A 38 15.17 -5.66 -19.26
C LYS A 38 16.06 -5.75 -18.04
N GLU A 39 17.18 -5.04 -18.10
CA GLU A 39 18.21 -5.07 -17.06
C GLU A 39 17.61 -4.65 -15.72
N TYR A 40 16.87 -3.54 -15.71
CA TYR A 40 16.19 -3.04 -14.52
C TYR A 40 15.11 -4.00 -13.99
N MET A 41 14.32 -4.63 -14.88
CA MET A 41 13.34 -5.64 -14.46
C MET A 41 13.99 -6.88 -13.85
N TYR A 42 15.12 -7.31 -14.41
CA TYR A 42 15.81 -8.50 -13.96
C TYR A 42 16.54 -8.27 -12.64
N GLU A 43 17.13 -7.09 -12.47
CA GLU A 43 17.75 -6.69 -11.22
C GLU A 43 16.72 -6.48 -10.12
N GLU A 44 15.62 -5.76 -10.39
CA GLU A 44 14.53 -5.56 -9.43
C GLU A 44 13.91 -6.89 -8.98
N SER A 45 13.54 -7.77 -9.92
CA SER A 45 12.92 -9.06 -9.58
C SER A 45 13.84 -10.03 -8.82
N ARG A 46 15.15 -9.81 -8.86
CA ARG A 46 16.16 -10.61 -8.14
C ARG A 46 16.61 -9.98 -6.85
N TYR A 47 16.42 -8.68 -6.69
CA TYR A 47 16.85 -7.97 -5.51
C TYR A 47 15.94 -8.35 -4.34
N LYS A 48 16.43 -9.27 -3.50
CA LYS A 48 15.80 -9.58 -2.22
C LYS A 48 16.34 -8.62 -1.18
N LEU A 49 15.48 -7.73 -0.71
CA LEU A 49 15.79 -6.90 0.45
C LEU A 49 16.22 -7.82 1.61
N PRO A 50 17.45 -7.67 2.14
CA PRO A 50 17.85 -8.40 3.33
C PRO A 50 16.98 -7.98 4.52
N GLU A 51 16.78 -8.87 5.50
CA GLU A 51 15.96 -8.59 6.69
C GLU A 51 16.42 -7.33 7.45
N ASN A 52 17.71 -7.01 7.31
CA ASN A 52 18.42 -5.91 7.93
C ASN A 52 18.97 -4.96 6.85
N ALA A 53 18.15 -4.69 5.84
CA ALA A 53 18.41 -3.71 4.78
C ALA A 53 18.86 -2.37 5.37
N THR A 54 19.92 -1.86 4.78
CA THR A 54 20.54 -0.58 5.12
C THR A 54 20.01 0.53 4.22
N GLU A 55 20.26 1.78 4.59
CA GLU A 55 19.97 2.94 3.73
C GLU A 55 20.59 2.78 2.32
N LYS A 56 21.80 2.20 2.24
CA LYS A 56 22.46 1.94 0.97
C LYS A 56 21.68 0.96 0.08
N ASP A 57 21.06 -0.06 0.68
CA ASP A 57 20.25 -1.04 -0.04
C ASP A 57 18.99 -0.38 -0.62
N PHE A 58 18.34 0.47 0.17
CA PHE A 58 17.19 1.25 -0.26
C PHE A 58 17.54 2.29 -1.34
N ASN A 59 18.67 2.99 -1.22
CA ASN A 59 19.14 3.94 -2.23
C ASN A 59 19.50 3.25 -3.56
N HIS A 60 20.04 2.03 -3.50
CA HIS A 60 20.30 1.24 -4.71
C HIS A 60 18.99 0.84 -5.41
N LEU A 61 18.00 0.35 -4.65
CA LEU A 61 16.68 0.03 -5.18
C LEU A 61 15.94 1.26 -5.73
N ASP A 62 16.05 2.41 -5.06
CA ASP A 62 15.52 3.69 -5.54
C ASP A 62 16.10 4.02 -6.93
N GLY A 63 17.41 3.90 -7.10
CA GLY A 63 18.07 4.08 -8.40
C GLY A 63 17.52 3.13 -9.47
N LEU A 64 17.42 1.83 -9.18
CA LEU A 64 16.84 0.85 -10.11
C LEU A 64 15.39 1.18 -10.48
N CYS A 65 14.61 1.65 -9.51
CA CYS A 65 13.24 2.09 -9.71
C CYS A 65 13.13 3.30 -10.64
N GLN A 66 13.95 4.33 -10.42
CA GLN A 66 13.96 5.53 -11.25
C GLN A 66 14.42 5.21 -12.68
N ASP A 67 15.44 4.38 -12.83
CA ASP A 67 15.94 3.99 -14.15
C ASP A 67 14.89 3.16 -14.92
N ALA A 68 14.25 2.19 -14.25
CA ALA A 68 13.18 1.41 -14.84
C ALA A 68 12.01 2.30 -15.29
N ILE A 69 11.51 3.15 -14.40
CA ILE A 69 10.39 4.06 -14.68
C ILE A 69 10.75 5.00 -15.83
N THR A 70 11.97 5.54 -15.84
CA THR A 70 12.45 6.45 -16.88
C THR A 70 12.52 5.73 -18.23
N CYS A 71 13.05 4.52 -18.27
CA CYS A 71 13.13 3.69 -19.47
C CYS A 71 11.74 3.42 -20.05
N PHE A 72 10.81 2.93 -19.23
CA PHE A 72 9.45 2.62 -19.69
C PHE A 72 8.61 3.86 -20.03
N SER A 73 8.97 5.05 -19.54
CA SER A 73 8.26 6.30 -19.86
C SER A 73 8.47 6.78 -21.29
N GLN A 74 9.43 6.23 -22.02
CA GLN A 74 9.70 6.57 -23.42
C GLN A 74 8.69 5.95 -24.40
N TYR A 75 7.81 5.08 -23.90
CA TYR A 75 6.90 4.27 -24.68
C TYR A 75 5.46 4.58 -24.30
N ASP A 76 4.63 4.89 -25.29
CA ASP A 76 3.21 5.25 -25.10
C ASP A 76 2.30 4.18 -25.72
N CYS A 77 2.25 3.01 -25.08
CA CYS A 77 1.31 1.96 -25.46
C CYS A 77 0.79 1.23 -24.22
N ASP A 78 -0.43 0.68 -24.32
CA ASP A 78 -1.15 0.06 -23.20
C ASP A 78 -0.33 -1.06 -22.53
N GLU A 79 0.31 -1.93 -23.30
CA GLU A 79 1.15 -3.02 -22.80
C GLU A 79 2.30 -2.52 -21.93
N VAL A 80 3.07 -1.56 -22.45
CA VAL A 80 4.21 -0.98 -21.73
C VAL A 80 3.74 -0.19 -20.52
N GLN A 81 2.65 0.56 -20.65
CA GLN A 81 2.08 1.30 -19.52
C GLN A 81 1.60 0.37 -18.41
N ARG A 82 1.08 -0.83 -18.74
CA ARG A 82 0.78 -1.87 -17.74
C ARG A 82 2.04 -2.31 -16.99
N GLU A 83 3.13 -2.55 -17.70
CA GLU A 83 4.39 -2.98 -17.06
C GLU A 83 5.01 -1.86 -16.21
N LYS A 84 5.04 -0.64 -16.73
CA LYS A 84 5.40 0.55 -15.96
C LYS A 84 4.58 0.69 -14.68
N ASN A 85 3.28 0.43 -14.73
CA ASN A 85 2.43 0.47 -13.53
C ASN A 85 2.77 -0.63 -12.52
N ARG A 86 3.19 -1.82 -12.98
CA ARG A 86 3.66 -2.90 -12.08
C ARG A 86 4.96 -2.53 -11.39
N ILE A 87 5.91 -1.95 -12.14
CA ILE A 87 7.17 -1.45 -11.61
C ILE A 87 6.90 -0.33 -10.60
N ASN A 88 6.04 0.64 -10.92
CA ASN A 88 5.66 1.68 -9.97
C ASN A 88 5.09 1.09 -8.67
N ALA A 89 4.26 0.05 -8.76
CA ALA A 89 3.72 -0.61 -7.56
C ALA A 89 4.81 -1.34 -6.75
N ALA A 90 5.76 -2.00 -7.40
CA ALA A 90 6.89 -2.62 -6.72
C ALA A 90 7.79 -1.56 -6.05
N CYS A 91 8.07 -0.46 -6.74
CA CYS A 91 8.82 0.67 -6.19
C CYS A 91 8.11 1.30 -4.99
N ASP A 92 6.79 1.52 -5.09
CA ASP A 92 6.00 2.06 -3.96
C ASP A 92 6.10 1.17 -2.72
N LEU A 93 6.17 -0.17 -2.86
CA LEU A 93 6.43 -1.07 -1.72
C LEU A 93 7.77 -0.76 -1.05
N VAL A 94 8.84 -0.64 -1.85
CA VAL A 94 10.19 -0.34 -1.34
C VAL A 94 10.19 0.99 -0.60
N TYR A 95 9.63 2.05 -1.20
CA TYR A 95 9.58 3.37 -0.56
C TYR A 95 8.78 3.34 0.75
N TYR A 96 7.62 2.67 0.77
CA TYR A 96 6.81 2.58 1.98
C TYR A 96 7.48 1.79 3.10
N GLN A 97 8.34 0.81 2.77
CA GLN A 97 9.07 0.03 3.77
C GLN A 97 10.25 0.77 4.41
N GLN A 98 10.75 1.84 3.79
CA GLN A 98 11.80 2.67 4.39
C GLN A 98 11.28 3.31 5.69
N SER A 99 12.12 3.32 6.75
CA SER A 99 11.72 3.78 8.08
C SER A 99 11.07 5.17 8.09
N PRO A 100 11.68 6.20 7.45
CA PRO A 100 11.13 7.56 7.46
C PRO A 100 9.71 7.65 6.88
N GLN A 101 9.46 6.95 5.78
CA GLN A 101 8.18 6.92 5.08
C GLN A 101 7.17 6.08 5.86
N ARG A 102 7.59 4.93 6.39
CA ARG A 102 6.75 4.07 7.24
C ARG A 102 6.26 4.83 8.47
N GLU A 103 7.16 5.49 9.19
CA GLU A 103 6.83 6.26 10.40
C GLU A 103 5.88 7.41 10.06
N CYS A 104 6.20 8.19 9.02
CA CYS A 104 5.33 9.26 8.52
C CYS A 104 3.91 8.76 8.18
N LEU A 105 3.80 7.63 7.49
CA LEU A 105 2.49 7.07 7.13
C LEU A 105 1.73 6.53 8.34
N ILE A 106 2.42 5.91 9.30
CA ILE A 106 1.81 5.44 10.56
C ILE A 106 1.26 6.64 11.33
N ASP A 107 2.03 7.71 11.50
CA ASP A 107 1.60 8.91 12.22
C ASP A 107 0.45 9.63 11.51
N PHE A 108 0.48 9.70 10.18
CA PHE A 108 -0.66 10.15 9.38
C PHE A 108 -1.93 9.36 9.69
N PHE A 109 -1.84 8.03 9.74
CA PHE A 109 -2.99 7.17 10.06
C PHE A 109 -3.48 7.37 11.49
N LYS A 110 -2.58 7.63 12.45
CA LYS A 110 -2.97 7.97 13.83
C LYS A 110 -3.79 9.26 13.88
N GLU A 111 -3.27 10.32 13.25
CA GLU A 111 -3.95 11.63 13.20
C GLU A 111 -5.31 11.52 12.51
N ALA A 112 -5.37 10.81 11.38
CA ALA A 112 -6.61 10.56 10.65
C ALA A 112 -7.64 9.81 11.50
N TYR A 113 -7.19 8.80 12.25
CA TYR A 113 -8.07 8.02 13.11
C TYR A 113 -8.58 8.84 14.31
N ILE A 114 -7.70 9.59 15.00
CA ILE A 114 -8.11 10.49 16.10
C ILE A 114 -9.15 11.51 15.62
N ALA A 115 -8.91 12.14 14.47
CA ALA A 115 -9.86 13.09 13.89
C ALA A 115 -11.24 12.47 13.60
N GLU A 116 -11.29 11.18 13.24
CA GLU A 116 -12.56 10.45 13.07
C GLU A 116 -13.28 10.25 14.42
N LEU A 117 -12.54 10.02 15.50
CA LEU A 117 -13.11 9.80 16.84
C LEU A 117 -13.70 11.05 17.45
N ASP A 118 -12.97 12.16 17.36
CA ASP A 118 -13.37 13.42 18.00
C ASP A 118 -14.61 14.05 17.36
N SER A 119 -15.08 13.50 16.24
CA SER A 119 -16.22 14.03 15.45
C SER A 119 -16.07 15.52 15.15
N MET A 120 -14.83 16.02 15.17
CA MET A 120 -14.52 17.40 14.89
C MET A 120 -14.56 17.60 13.39
N ASP A 121 -15.73 18.03 12.88
CA ASP A 121 -15.94 18.48 11.51
C ASP A 121 -14.91 19.55 11.05
N THR A 122 -14.17 20.15 12.00
CA THR A 122 -13.14 21.17 11.77
C THR A 122 -11.74 20.62 11.46
N SER A 123 -11.46 19.35 11.74
CA SER A 123 -10.15 18.77 11.43
C SER A 123 -9.99 18.58 9.92
N CYS A 124 -8.84 18.96 9.37
CA CYS A 124 -8.49 18.68 7.97
C CYS A 124 -8.55 17.16 7.68
N PHE A 125 -8.26 16.34 8.69
CA PHE A 125 -8.23 14.89 8.58
C PHE A 125 -9.60 14.21 8.76
N TRP A 126 -10.63 14.95 9.16
CA TRP A 126 -12.00 14.45 9.24
C TRP A 126 -12.39 13.72 7.95
N ARG A 127 -13.02 12.54 8.01
CA ARG A 127 -13.43 11.74 6.83
C ARG A 127 -12.31 11.18 5.94
N TYR A 128 -11.04 11.22 6.34
CA TYR A 128 -10.14 10.12 5.95
C TYR A 128 -10.65 8.87 6.67
N SER A 129 -11.77 8.32 6.20
CA SER A 129 -12.29 7.09 6.79
C SER A 129 -11.49 5.96 6.19
N VAL A 130 -10.30 5.77 6.75
CA VAL A 130 -9.36 4.69 6.45
C VAL A 130 -10.05 3.32 6.68
N LEU A 131 -11.11 3.31 7.51
CA LEU A 131 -11.96 2.16 7.81
C LEU A 131 -13.26 2.10 6.99
N ASP A 132 -13.61 3.10 6.18
CA ASP A 132 -14.82 3.01 5.34
C ASP A 132 -14.57 2.02 4.21
N ASN A 133 -15.24 0.89 4.31
CA ASN A 133 -15.22 -0.16 3.30
C ASN A 133 -15.86 0.30 1.96
N ARG A 134 -16.29 1.55 1.79
CA ARG A 134 -16.93 2.07 0.56
C ARG A 134 -15.92 2.80 -0.35
N PRO A 135 -15.33 2.10 -1.34
CA PRO A 135 -14.24 2.64 -2.17
C PRO A 135 -14.58 3.96 -2.91
N ALA A 136 -15.83 4.12 -3.36
CA ALA A 136 -16.27 5.34 -4.04
C ALA A 136 -16.20 6.60 -3.14
N ARG A 137 -16.47 6.43 -1.84
CA ARG A 137 -16.37 7.52 -0.87
C ARG A 137 -14.91 7.82 -0.55
N SER A 138 -14.11 6.77 -0.35
CA SER A 138 -12.68 6.89 -0.08
C SER A 138 -11.94 7.63 -1.20
N SER A 139 -12.19 7.30 -2.47
CA SER A 139 -11.52 8.00 -3.59
C SER A 139 -11.78 9.51 -3.62
N LYS A 140 -13.02 9.95 -3.35
CA LYS A 140 -13.38 11.37 -3.31
C LYS A 140 -12.73 12.08 -2.12
N GLU A 141 -12.79 11.48 -0.94
CA GLU A 141 -12.24 12.09 0.28
C GLU A 141 -10.73 12.27 0.19
N PHE A 142 -9.98 11.24 -0.24
CA PHE A 142 -8.54 11.35 -0.46
C PHE A 142 -8.21 12.45 -1.47
N LYS A 143 -8.87 12.48 -2.64
CA LYS A 143 -8.63 13.55 -3.63
C LYS A 143 -8.88 14.96 -3.06
N SER A 144 -9.98 15.14 -2.33
CA SER A 144 -10.34 16.45 -1.76
C SER A 144 -9.42 16.92 -0.64
N ARG A 145 -8.68 16.00 -0.01
CA ARG A 145 -7.89 16.27 1.19
C ARG A 145 -6.40 16.15 0.98
N LYS A 146 -5.93 16.15 -0.28
CA LYS A 146 -4.50 16.17 -0.62
C LYS A 146 -3.72 17.17 0.21
N TYR A 147 -4.24 18.39 0.35
CA TYR A 147 -3.61 19.43 1.15
C TYR A 147 -3.33 19.00 2.61
N CYS A 148 -4.29 18.33 3.26
CA CYS A 148 -4.12 17.85 4.64
C CYS A 148 -2.99 16.83 4.75
N PHE A 149 -2.94 15.90 3.78
CA PHE A 149 -1.87 14.90 3.73
C PHE A 149 -0.51 15.56 3.49
N MET A 150 -0.41 16.48 2.52
CA MET A 150 0.86 17.17 2.25
C MET A 150 1.32 17.99 3.46
N LYS A 151 0.40 18.64 4.18
CA LYS A 151 0.71 19.35 5.42
C LYS A 151 1.23 18.43 6.53
N HIS A 152 0.73 17.19 6.61
CA HIS A 152 1.30 16.18 7.50
C HIS A 152 2.72 15.81 7.07
N VAL A 153 2.91 15.54 5.77
CA VAL A 153 4.21 15.21 5.19
C VAL A 153 5.27 16.27 5.49
N GLU A 154 4.92 17.56 5.46
CA GLU A 154 5.83 18.67 5.83
C GLU A 154 6.42 18.55 7.24
N THR A 155 5.79 17.78 8.14
CA THR A 155 6.28 17.52 9.50
C THR A 155 7.08 16.23 9.63
N CYS A 156 7.11 15.41 8.58
CA CYS A 156 7.85 14.16 8.55
C CYS A 156 9.35 14.39 8.28
N HIS A 157 10.12 13.30 8.35
CA HIS A 157 11.52 13.27 7.90
C HIS A 157 11.70 13.72 6.44
N LEU A 158 12.87 14.28 6.11
CA LEU A 158 13.17 14.88 4.81
C LEU A 158 13.00 13.88 3.66
N GLU A 159 13.33 12.62 3.88
CA GLU A 159 13.22 11.53 2.91
C GLU A 159 11.75 11.24 2.54
N ALA A 160 10.85 11.34 3.53
CA ALA A 160 9.41 11.20 3.30
C ALA A 160 8.85 12.43 2.58
N GLN A 161 9.34 13.63 2.95
CA GLN A 161 9.01 14.87 2.25
C GLN A 161 9.41 14.79 0.77
N ASP A 162 10.66 14.43 0.50
CA ASP A 162 11.19 14.32 -0.86
C ASP A 162 10.38 13.32 -1.68
N TYR A 163 10.02 12.15 -1.14
CA TYR A 163 9.22 11.19 -1.89
C TYR A 163 7.83 11.73 -2.29
N PHE A 164 7.12 12.40 -1.37
CA PHE A 164 5.77 12.91 -1.66
C PHE A 164 5.76 14.26 -2.39
N ASN A 165 6.82 15.07 -2.28
CA ASN A 165 6.95 16.38 -2.93
C ASN A 165 7.62 16.28 -4.31
N THR A 166 8.69 15.51 -4.44
CA THR A 166 9.51 15.41 -5.67
C THR A 166 8.86 14.52 -6.72
N TYR A 167 8.04 13.54 -6.33
CA TYR A 167 7.32 12.66 -7.26
C TYR A 167 5.81 12.95 -7.23
N PRO A 168 5.28 13.89 -8.04
CA PRO A 168 3.87 14.32 -7.98
C PRO A 168 2.83 13.20 -8.10
N GLU A 169 3.19 12.09 -8.75
CA GLU A 169 2.34 10.93 -8.94
C GLU A 169 2.31 9.99 -7.71
N SER A 170 3.25 10.11 -6.75
CA SER A 170 3.31 9.26 -5.56
C SER A 170 2.05 9.41 -4.71
N TYR A 171 1.61 10.63 -4.42
CA TYR A 171 0.36 10.88 -3.70
C TYR A 171 -0.87 10.32 -4.45
N LYS A 172 -0.88 10.44 -5.78
CA LYS A 172 -1.99 9.93 -6.61
C LYS A 172 -2.06 8.40 -6.58
N ARG A 173 -0.90 7.71 -6.52
CA ARG A 173 -0.84 6.26 -6.32
C ARG A 173 -1.23 5.87 -4.90
N PHE A 174 -0.67 6.53 -3.88
CA PHE A 174 -1.06 6.37 -2.47
C PHE A 174 -2.57 6.47 -2.29
N SER A 175 -3.17 7.58 -2.72
CA SER A 175 -4.63 7.80 -2.62
C SER A 175 -5.44 6.76 -3.40
N ARG A 176 -4.94 6.23 -4.52
CA ARG A 176 -5.58 5.15 -5.25
C ARG A 176 -5.53 3.83 -4.48
N TYR A 177 -4.38 3.49 -3.88
CA TYR A 177 -4.26 2.29 -3.05
C TYR A 177 -5.21 2.36 -1.85
N MET A 178 -5.26 3.50 -1.16
CA MET A 178 -6.16 3.70 -0.02
C MET A 178 -7.64 3.73 -0.41
N ALA A 179 -7.96 4.15 -1.63
CA ALA A 179 -9.35 4.23 -2.10
C ALA A 179 -9.92 2.89 -2.57
N ASN A 180 -9.07 1.96 -3.01
CA ASN A 180 -9.53 0.68 -3.55
C ASN A 180 -9.85 -0.31 -2.42
N ARG A 181 -10.53 -1.42 -2.73
CA ARG A 181 -10.63 -2.54 -1.79
C ARG A 181 -9.50 -3.52 -2.06
N VAL A 182 -8.91 -4.07 -1.00
CA VAL A 182 -8.01 -5.22 -1.11
C VAL A 182 -8.79 -6.38 -1.71
N ALA A 183 -8.50 -6.70 -2.97
CA ALA A 183 -9.21 -7.74 -3.70
C ALA A 183 -8.88 -9.14 -3.16
N LYS A 184 -7.65 -9.32 -2.64
CA LYS A 184 -7.15 -10.57 -2.07
C LYS A 184 -6.12 -10.26 -0.99
N LYS A 185 -6.01 -11.11 0.03
CA LYS A 185 -4.96 -11.03 1.06
C LYS A 185 -3.63 -11.55 0.49
N ASN A 186 -3.05 -10.83 -0.48
CA ASN A 186 -1.70 -11.10 -0.97
C ASN A 186 -0.77 -10.02 -0.40
N CYS A 187 0.13 -10.40 0.50
CA CYS A 187 1.01 -9.48 1.23
C CYS A 187 2.17 -8.93 0.40
N THR A 188 1.90 -8.70 -0.89
CA THR A 188 2.90 -8.40 -1.92
C THR A 188 2.51 -7.19 -2.74
N ASP A 189 1.50 -6.42 -2.31
CA ASP A 189 1.03 -5.24 -3.02
C ASP A 189 1.02 -4.01 -2.09
N PRO A 190 1.23 -2.79 -2.62
CA PRO A 190 1.29 -1.56 -1.82
C PRO A 190 0.08 -1.35 -0.91
N GLN A 191 -1.11 -1.76 -1.36
CA GLN A 191 -2.32 -1.55 -0.59
C GLN A 191 -2.34 -2.45 0.65
N SER A 192 -1.93 -3.72 0.51
CA SER A 192 -1.80 -4.64 1.63
C SER A 192 -0.78 -4.15 2.67
N LEU A 193 0.32 -3.52 2.22
CA LEU A 193 1.32 -2.90 3.09
C LEU A 193 0.78 -1.65 3.80
N LEU A 194 0.15 -0.72 3.07
CA LEU A 194 -0.44 0.47 3.68
C LEU A 194 -1.52 0.11 4.72
N ASN A 195 -2.26 -0.97 4.49
CA ASN A 195 -3.20 -1.50 5.47
C ASN A 195 -2.53 -2.08 6.71
N SER A 196 -1.33 -2.65 6.61
CA SER A 196 -0.59 -3.09 7.80
C SER A 196 -0.13 -1.87 8.61
N PHE A 197 0.34 -0.80 7.96
CA PHE A 197 0.70 0.45 8.65
C PHE A 197 -0.47 1.09 9.37
N HIS A 198 -1.66 1.04 8.76
CA HIS A 198 -2.87 1.46 9.44
C HIS A 198 -3.17 0.59 10.68
N CYS A 199 -2.98 -0.73 10.62
CA CYS A 199 -3.10 -1.58 11.81
C CYS A 199 -2.05 -1.21 12.88
N SER A 200 -0.80 -0.96 12.48
CA SER A 200 0.27 -0.49 13.38
C SER A 200 -0.15 0.78 14.09
N ALA A 201 -0.69 1.77 13.35
CA ALA A 201 -1.17 3.03 13.90
C ALA A 201 -2.25 2.83 14.98
N LEU A 202 -3.22 1.94 14.73
CA LEU A 202 -4.26 1.60 15.72
C LEU A 202 -3.67 0.95 16.98
N VAL A 203 -2.71 0.04 16.81
CA VAL A 203 -2.04 -0.65 17.92
C VAL A 203 -1.21 0.32 18.76
N GLU A 204 -0.43 1.18 18.10
CA GLU A 204 0.38 2.21 18.78
C GLU A 204 -0.50 3.22 19.53
N LEU A 205 -1.63 3.65 18.92
CA LEU A 205 -2.62 4.47 19.62
C LEU A 205 -3.17 3.78 20.85
N PHE A 206 -3.59 2.52 20.72
CA PHE A 206 -4.10 1.74 21.84
C PHE A 206 -3.08 1.60 22.97
N GLN A 207 -1.81 1.34 22.64
CA GLN A 207 -0.71 1.26 23.60
C GLN A 207 -0.43 2.59 24.29
N SER A 208 -0.41 3.70 23.54
CA SER A 208 -0.18 5.03 24.11
C SER A 208 -1.24 5.46 25.13
N TRP A 209 -2.47 4.97 24.99
CA TRP A 209 -3.57 5.24 25.94
C TRP A 209 -3.61 4.28 27.11
N SER A 210 -2.83 3.20 27.06
CA SER A 210 -2.74 2.16 28.09
C SER A 210 -1.28 1.93 28.48
N PRO A 211 -0.63 2.90 29.16
CA PRO A 211 0.80 2.84 29.48
C PRO A 211 1.21 1.65 30.36
N GLU A 212 0.27 1.00 31.03
CA GLU A 212 0.50 -0.24 31.78
C GLU A 212 0.30 -1.46 30.86
N VAL A 213 1.34 -1.84 30.13
CA VAL A 213 1.29 -2.97 29.17
C VAL A 213 1.49 -4.34 29.84
N ASP A 214 2.19 -4.39 30.99
CA ASP A 214 2.36 -5.63 31.77
C ASP A 214 1.12 -6.05 32.55
N SER A 215 0.20 -5.10 32.73
CA SER A 215 -1.14 -5.34 33.22
C SER A 215 -2.04 -4.45 32.40
N PHE A 216 -2.55 -4.92 31.26
CA PHE A 216 -3.67 -4.26 30.59
C PHE A 216 -4.69 -3.93 31.68
N PRO A 217 -4.82 -2.66 32.13
CA PRO A 217 -5.79 -2.33 33.13
C PRO A 217 -7.11 -2.74 32.49
N GLU A 218 -7.96 -3.51 33.21
CA GLU A 218 -9.26 -3.91 32.67
C GLU A 218 -9.85 -2.65 32.03
N PRO A 219 -9.91 -2.54 30.68
CA PRO A 219 -10.30 -1.29 30.07
C PRO A 219 -11.66 -1.02 30.65
N ASP A 220 -11.90 0.19 31.15
CA ASP A 220 -13.21 0.51 31.67
C ASP A 220 -14.21 0.07 30.60
N ARG A 221 -14.97 -1.00 30.89
CA ARG A 221 -15.83 -1.66 29.89
C ARG A 221 -16.88 -0.68 29.38
N ASN A 222 -17.02 0.45 30.07
CA ASN A 222 -17.90 1.56 29.73
C ASN A 222 -17.24 2.57 28.78
N ASN A 223 -15.91 2.65 28.68
CA ASN A 223 -15.22 3.54 27.75
C ASN A 223 -15.51 3.12 26.30
N VAL A 224 -16.38 3.87 25.64
CA VAL A 224 -16.83 3.62 24.25
C VAL A 224 -15.65 3.67 23.26
N LEU A 225 -14.62 4.45 23.58
CA LEU A 225 -13.51 4.75 22.69
C LEU A 225 -12.51 3.59 22.60
N SER A 226 -12.02 3.10 23.74
CA SER A 226 -11.19 1.89 23.81
C SER A 226 -11.89 0.70 23.16
N ARG A 227 -13.22 0.67 23.32
CA ARG A 227 -14.09 -0.32 22.74
C ARG A 227 -14.19 -0.24 21.21
N LYS A 228 -14.16 0.95 20.63
CA LYS A 228 -14.12 1.10 19.16
C LYS A 228 -12.76 0.65 18.64
N ILE A 229 -11.68 1.16 19.23
CA ILE A 229 -10.30 0.85 18.81
C ILE A 229 -10.03 -0.64 18.80
N CYS A 230 -10.39 -1.36 19.86
CA CYS A 230 -10.11 -2.79 19.90
C CYS A 230 -10.83 -3.59 18.80
N ARG A 231 -12.08 -3.23 18.46
CA ARG A 231 -12.78 -3.88 17.34
C ARG A 231 -12.12 -3.55 16.01
N ASP A 232 -11.66 -2.31 15.86
CA ASP A 232 -10.99 -1.86 14.64
C ASP A 232 -9.61 -2.54 14.50
N ILE A 233 -8.85 -2.74 15.58
CA ILE A 233 -7.61 -3.54 15.60
C ILE A 233 -7.89 -4.99 15.19
N GLU A 234 -8.86 -5.65 15.83
CA GLU A 234 -9.22 -7.04 15.50
C GLU A 234 -9.61 -7.21 14.03
N LYS A 235 -10.46 -6.30 13.54
CA LYS A 235 -10.89 -6.28 12.15
C LYS A 235 -9.69 -6.06 11.23
N CYS A 236 -8.83 -5.08 11.55
CA CYS A 236 -7.66 -4.74 10.76
C CYS A 236 -6.71 -5.93 10.65
N VAL A 237 -6.27 -6.51 11.78
CA VAL A 237 -5.34 -7.65 11.80
C VAL A 237 -5.92 -8.88 11.08
N ALA A 238 -7.23 -9.12 11.19
CA ALA A 238 -7.89 -10.21 10.46
C ALA A 238 -7.79 -10.03 8.94
N THR A 239 -7.96 -8.79 8.45
CA THR A 239 -8.02 -8.49 7.00
C THR A 239 -6.68 -8.09 6.39
N SER A 240 -5.68 -7.70 7.20
CA SER A 240 -4.42 -7.14 6.75
C SER A 240 -3.24 -8.12 6.81
N CYS A 241 -2.15 -7.74 6.18
CA CYS A 241 -0.88 -8.45 6.14
C CYS A 241 0.02 -8.09 7.32
N VAL A 242 -0.51 -8.35 8.52
CA VAL A 242 0.17 -8.08 9.78
C VAL A 242 1.09 -9.25 10.11
N GLU A 243 2.39 -9.04 9.98
CA GLU A 243 3.42 -10.01 10.37
C GLU A 243 3.92 -9.79 11.80
N ASN A 244 3.82 -8.55 12.29
CA ASN A 244 4.31 -8.13 13.60
C ASN A 244 3.58 -8.86 14.75
N GLU A 245 4.33 -9.56 15.59
CA GLU A 245 3.81 -10.29 16.75
C GLU A 245 3.14 -9.38 17.78
N ASN A 246 3.57 -8.13 17.92
CA ASN A 246 2.96 -7.18 18.85
C ASN A 246 1.54 -6.80 18.40
N GLU A 247 1.32 -6.64 17.10
CA GLU A 247 0.00 -6.34 16.54
C GLU A 247 -0.95 -7.54 16.69
N LYS A 248 -0.45 -8.76 16.46
CA LYS A 248 -1.20 -10.00 16.74
C LYS A 248 -1.55 -10.13 18.22
N LYS A 249 -0.60 -9.84 19.12
CA LYS A 249 -0.83 -9.82 20.57
C LYS A 249 -1.88 -8.79 20.96
N ALA A 250 -1.82 -7.57 20.42
CA ALA A 250 -2.82 -6.53 20.67
C ALA A 250 -4.22 -6.99 20.24
N ALA A 251 -4.35 -7.60 19.06
CA ALA A 251 -5.63 -8.16 18.61
C ALA A 251 -6.14 -9.30 19.52
N MET A 252 -5.25 -10.18 20.01
CA MET A 252 -5.63 -11.23 20.98
C MET A 252 -6.10 -10.63 22.30
N VAL A 253 -5.40 -9.62 22.82
CA VAL A 253 -5.79 -8.94 24.07
C VAL A 253 -7.15 -8.27 23.91
N CYS A 254 -7.35 -7.53 22.83
CA CYS A 254 -8.64 -6.96 22.48
C CYS A 254 -9.72 -8.05 22.50
N LYS A 255 -9.50 -9.19 21.84
CA LYS A 255 -10.47 -10.29 21.81
C LYS A 255 -10.83 -10.84 23.20
N GLU A 256 -9.87 -10.93 24.12
CA GLU A 256 -10.11 -11.40 25.50
C GLU A 256 -10.90 -10.39 26.34
N ILE A 257 -10.65 -9.08 26.17
CA ILE A 257 -11.43 -8.01 26.81
C ILE A 257 -12.92 -8.16 26.48
N TRP A 258 -13.23 -8.71 25.31
CA TRP A 258 -14.58 -8.80 24.75
C TRP A 258 -15.31 -10.10 24.92
N LYS A 259 -14.67 -11.17 25.39
CA LYS A 259 -15.42 -12.39 25.68
C LYS A 259 -16.53 -12.01 26.68
N PRO A 260 -17.82 -12.09 26.28
CA PRO A 260 -18.90 -11.76 27.20
C PRO A 260 -18.66 -12.63 28.42
N LYS A 261 -18.58 -12.02 29.62
CA LYS A 261 -18.43 -12.79 30.86
C LYS A 261 -19.50 -13.86 30.79
N GLN A 262 -19.10 -15.12 30.55
CA GLN A 262 -20.06 -16.20 30.52
C GLN A 262 -20.78 -16.07 31.84
N LYS A 263 -22.10 -15.78 31.79
CA LYS A 263 -22.91 -15.70 33.00
C LYS A 263 -22.60 -17.01 33.71
N LYS A 264 -21.81 -16.95 34.80
CA LYS A 264 -21.54 -18.12 35.63
C LYS A 264 -22.92 -18.58 36.01
N THR A 265 -23.38 -19.67 35.39
CA THR A 265 -24.68 -20.24 35.63
C THR A 265 -24.65 -20.58 37.10
N GLN A 266 -25.30 -19.76 37.94
CA GLN A 266 -25.32 -20.04 39.36
C GLN A 266 -25.94 -21.43 39.48
N PRO A 267 -25.28 -22.38 40.17
CA PRO A 267 -25.89 -23.67 40.40
C PRO A 267 -27.22 -23.42 41.10
N LYS A 268 -28.32 -23.85 40.48
CA LYS A 268 -29.65 -23.81 41.11
C LYS A 268 -29.52 -24.60 42.41
N ARG A 269 -29.59 -23.90 43.56
CA ARG A 269 -29.74 -24.56 44.85
C ARG A 269 -31.05 -25.34 44.80
N LYS A 270 -30.94 -26.68 44.89
CA LYS A 270 -32.07 -27.58 45.11
C LYS A 270 -32.42 -27.59 46.59
#